data_AF-A0A1B2J208-F1
#
_entry.id   AF-A0A1B2J208-F1
#
_cell.length_a   1.000
_cell.length_b   1.000
_cell.length_c   1.000
_cell.angle_alpha   90.00
_cell.angle_beta   90.00
_cell.angle_gamma   90.00
#
_symmetry.space_group_name_H-M   'P 1'
#
loop_
_entity.id
_entity.type
_entity.pdbx_description
1 polymer ?
#
loop_
_entity_poly.entity_id
_entity_poly.type
_entity_poly.pdbx_seq_one_letter_code
_entity_poly.pdbx_strand_id
1 'polypeptide(L)'
;MYQLLRGTLIGVVSLGLFAVDTTTSVSASSHTSPTSLRGTWYHYFTKNDSTNGGPKFRETYTVTAHSQRVKYSGGLSFSSSLTGNKFIVSHSKAQLKLLGHGTHTLTGYYFGNTTTGDIEPNYSYHLKLAGKTRHVLMTPNQNGHLMIFTTYKPSKDYQLSYRN
;
A
#
# COMPACT_ATOMS: atom_id res chain seq x y z
N MET A 1 -64.43 35.20 17.12
CA MET A 1 -64.15 36.62 16.83
C MET A 1 -62.70 36.71 16.38
N TYR A 2 -62.48 37.26 15.19
CA TYR A 2 -61.20 37.33 14.47
C TYR A 2 -60.11 38.08 15.23
N GLN A 3 -58.85 37.68 15.06
CA GLN A 3 -57.80 38.51 14.44
C GLN A 3 -56.62 37.61 14.01
N LEU A 4 -56.31 37.64 12.71
CA LEU A 4 -55.03 37.24 12.13
C LEU A 4 -53.92 38.16 12.65
N LEU A 5 -52.72 37.63 12.89
CA LEU A 5 -51.50 38.37 12.58
C LEU A 5 -50.51 37.44 11.87
N ARG A 6 -50.17 37.82 10.64
CA ARG A 6 -49.11 37.24 9.80
C ARG A 6 -47.77 37.75 10.31
N GLY A 7 -46.73 36.91 10.31
CA GLY A 7 -45.38 37.36 10.66
C GLY A 7 -44.29 36.32 10.42
N THR A 8 -43.83 36.29 9.16
CA THR A 8 -42.50 35.96 8.64
C THR A 8 -41.60 34.96 9.38
N LEU A 9 -41.37 33.84 8.69
CA LEU A 9 -40.30 32.86 8.89
C LEU A 9 -38.92 33.52 8.64
N ILE A 10 -38.02 33.49 9.63
CA ILE A 10 -36.57 33.57 9.38
C ILE A 10 -35.96 32.29 9.97
N GLY A 11 -35.78 31.30 9.10
CA GLY A 11 -35.01 30.11 9.42
C GLY A 11 -33.56 30.51 9.60
N VAL A 12 -33.06 30.44 10.83
CA VAL A 12 -31.61 30.46 11.07
C VAL A 12 -31.09 29.10 10.64
N VAL A 13 -30.40 29.12 9.49
CA VAL A 13 -29.63 28.02 8.95
C VAL A 13 -28.57 27.64 9.98
N SER A 14 -28.53 26.35 10.26
CA SER A 14 -27.62 25.63 11.15
C SER A 14 -26.15 26.03 10.97
N LEU A 15 -25.53 26.51 12.05
CA LEU A 15 -24.09 26.37 12.26
C LEU A 15 -23.79 24.90 12.54
N GLY A 16 -23.67 24.12 11.46
CA GLY A 16 -23.03 22.82 11.51
C GLY A 16 -21.55 23.04 11.75
N LEU A 17 -21.10 22.83 12.98
CA LEU A 17 -19.71 22.56 13.30
C LEU A 17 -19.27 21.38 12.42
N PHE A 18 -18.51 21.64 11.36
CA PHE A 18 -17.69 20.60 10.76
C PHE A 18 -16.51 20.37 11.71
N ALA A 19 -16.72 19.51 12.70
CA ALA A 19 -15.61 18.81 13.30
C ALA A 19 -14.99 17.96 12.19
N VAL A 20 -13.94 18.46 11.55
CA VAL A 20 -13.00 17.61 10.83
C VAL A 20 -12.38 16.75 11.91
N ASP A 21 -12.91 15.54 12.08
CA ASP A 21 -12.26 14.45 12.78
C ASP A 21 -10.99 14.11 12.01
N THR A 22 -9.95 14.92 12.21
CA THR A 22 -8.59 14.50 11.92
C THR A 22 -8.23 13.53 13.03
N THR A 23 -8.77 12.31 12.94
CA THR A 23 -8.28 11.20 13.75
C THR A 23 -6.85 10.94 13.30
N THR A 24 -5.90 11.61 13.94
CA THR A 24 -4.49 11.25 13.93
C THR A 24 -4.40 9.89 14.60
N SER A 25 -4.60 8.83 13.82
CA SER A 25 -4.43 7.46 14.31
C SER A 25 -2.99 7.31 14.76
N VAL A 26 -2.77 7.18 16.07
CA VAL A 26 -1.47 6.82 16.62
C VAL A 26 -1.09 5.48 16.01
N SER A 27 -0.12 5.48 15.09
CA SER A 27 0.34 4.26 14.44
C SER A 27 1.06 3.41 15.49
N ALA A 28 0.42 2.33 15.94
CA ALA A 28 1.06 1.41 16.89
C ALA A 28 2.29 0.77 16.22
N SER A 29 3.47 0.97 16.82
CA SER A 29 4.70 0.33 16.39
C SER A 29 4.82 -1.06 17.01
N SER A 30 5.21 -2.04 16.20
CA SER A 30 5.42 -3.43 16.60
C SER A 30 6.75 -3.93 16.06
N HIS A 31 7.42 -4.82 16.80
CA HIS A 31 8.59 -5.56 16.28
C HIS A 31 8.20 -6.86 15.57
N THR A 32 6.91 -7.02 15.26
CA THR A 32 6.37 -8.23 14.65
C THR A 32 5.55 -7.90 13.41
N SER A 33 5.90 -8.48 12.26
CA SER A 33 5.11 -8.35 11.03
C SER A 33 3.74 -9.03 11.17
N PRO A 34 2.69 -8.49 10.52
CA PRO A 34 1.42 -9.19 10.38
C PRO A 34 1.62 -10.49 9.58
N THR A 35 0.86 -11.53 9.93
CA THR A 35 0.93 -12.84 9.26
C THR A 35 0.65 -12.76 7.76
N SER A 36 -0.22 -11.84 7.34
CA SER A 36 -0.57 -11.60 5.94
C SER A 36 0.57 -11.07 5.08
N LEU A 37 1.66 -10.58 5.66
CA LEU A 37 2.85 -10.15 4.93
C LEU A 37 3.99 -11.16 4.98
N ARG A 38 3.92 -12.16 5.86
CA ARG A 38 5.01 -13.14 6.03
C ARG A 38 5.10 -14.06 4.82
N GLY A 39 6.34 -14.43 4.48
CA GLY A 39 6.64 -15.31 3.37
C GLY A 39 7.70 -14.75 2.45
N THR A 40 7.82 -15.38 1.27
CA THR A 40 8.70 -14.89 0.20
C THR A 40 7.85 -14.44 -0.97
N TRP A 41 8.10 -13.23 -1.39
CA TRP A 41 7.39 -12.52 -2.43
C TRP A 41 8.34 -12.24 -3.59
N TYR A 42 7.85 -12.38 -4.81
CA TYR A 42 8.62 -12.21 -6.02
C TYR A 42 7.95 -11.16 -6.91
N HIS A 43 8.72 -10.17 -7.33
CA HIS A 43 8.35 -9.23 -8.38
C HIS A 43 9.31 -9.41 -9.55
N TYR A 44 8.76 -9.36 -10.75
CA TYR A 44 9.53 -9.44 -11.99
C TYR A 44 9.39 -8.09 -12.66
N PHE A 45 10.51 -7.50 -13.07
CA PHE A 45 10.51 -6.24 -13.78
C PHE A 45 11.59 -6.24 -14.84
N THR A 46 11.42 -5.38 -15.84
CA THR A 46 12.42 -5.13 -16.88
C THR A 46 12.82 -3.67 -16.77
N LYS A 47 14.11 -3.39 -16.63
CA LYS A 47 14.59 -1.99 -16.66
C LYS A 47 14.66 -1.58 -18.13
N ASN A 48 13.81 -0.66 -18.57
CA ASN A 48 13.79 -0.21 -19.95
C ASN A 48 14.55 1.11 -20.11
N ASP A 49 15.64 1.04 -20.89
CA ASP A 49 15.95 2.01 -21.96
C ASP A 49 16.08 1.29 -23.33
N SER A 50 15.70 0.02 -23.44
CA SER A 50 15.85 -0.75 -24.69
C SER A 50 14.48 -1.22 -25.19
N THR A 51 14.15 -0.79 -26.40
CA THR A 51 13.03 -1.23 -27.23
C THR A 51 13.00 -2.75 -27.51
N ASN A 52 14.02 -3.51 -27.09
CA ASN A 52 14.20 -4.94 -27.37
C ASN A 52 14.31 -5.81 -26.11
N GLY A 53 13.47 -5.60 -25.09
CA GLY A 53 13.37 -6.53 -23.96
C GLY A 53 14.65 -6.61 -23.13
N GLY A 54 15.01 -5.48 -22.50
CA GLY A 54 16.19 -5.31 -21.65
C GLY A 54 16.35 -6.36 -20.53
N PRO A 55 17.41 -6.23 -19.72
CA PRO A 55 17.71 -7.23 -18.70
C PRO A 55 16.52 -7.44 -17.76
N LYS A 56 16.19 -8.72 -17.59
CA LYS A 56 15.06 -9.20 -16.79
C LYS A 56 15.52 -9.37 -15.36
N PHE A 57 14.94 -8.59 -14.46
CA PHE A 57 15.27 -8.64 -13.05
C PHE A 57 14.18 -9.33 -12.26
N ARG A 58 14.59 -9.90 -11.15
CA ARG A 58 13.67 -10.42 -10.15
C ARG A 58 14.07 -9.90 -8.79
N GLU A 59 13.14 -9.20 -8.17
CA GLU A 59 13.19 -8.86 -6.78
C GLU A 59 12.60 -10.00 -5.96
N THR A 60 13.31 -10.38 -4.91
CA THR A 60 12.86 -11.32 -3.89
C THR A 60 12.75 -10.58 -2.57
N TYR A 61 11.54 -10.51 -2.05
CA TYR A 61 11.19 -9.82 -0.82
C TYR A 61 10.74 -10.85 0.22
N THR A 62 11.58 -11.12 1.21
CA THR A 62 11.29 -12.09 2.27
C THR A 62 10.94 -11.36 3.55
N VAL A 63 9.78 -11.66 4.12
CA VAL A 63 9.31 -11.12 5.40
C VAL A 63 9.10 -12.27 6.38
N THR A 64 9.74 -12.17 7.54
CA THR A 64 9.50 -13.07 8.68
C THR A 64 8.80 -12.30 9.78
N ALA A 65 8.51 -12.95 10.91
CA ALA A 65 7.97 -12.27 12.08
C ALA A 65 8.82 -11.07 12.50
N HIS A 66 10.15 -11.17 12.48
CA HIS A 66 11.04 -10.16 13.08
C HIS A 66 12.11 -9.65 12.12
N SER A 67 11.93 -9.85 10.82
CA SER A 67 12.88 -9.41 9.81
C SER A 67 12.25 -9.20 8.45
N GLN A 68 12.94 -8.41 7.63
CA GLN A 68 12.64 -8.24 6.22
C GLN A 68 13.96 -8.23 5.43
N ARG A 69 13.94 -8.80 4.23
CA ARG A 69 15.11 -8.88 3.34
C ARG A 69 14.70 -8.67 1.89
N VAL A 70 15.40 -7.80 1.17
CA VAL A 70 15.29 -7.63 -0.28
C VAL A 70 16.53 -8.19 -0.96
N LYS A 71 16.34 -8.89 -2.08
CA LYS A 71 17.42 -9.31 -2.97
C LYS A 71 17.02 -9.06 -4.41
N TYR A 72 17.97 -8.60 -5.21
CA TYR A 72 17.83 -8.49 -6.66
C TYR A 72 18.66 -9.57 -7.35
N SER A 73 18.20 -10.00 -8.52
CA SER A 73 18.89 -10.95 -9.39
C SER A 73 18.70 -10.55 -10.85
N GLY A 74 19.54 -11.06 -11.75
CA GLY A 74 19.53 -10.69 -13.17
C GLY A 74 20.57 -9.63 -13.58
N GLY A 75 21.67 -9.51 -12.82
CA GLY A 75 22.75 -8.54 -13.08
C GLY A 75 22.79 -7.34 -12.12
N LEU A 76 21.76 -7.18 -11.27
CA LEU A 76 21.76 -6.25 -10.15
C LEU A 76 22.10 -7.01 -8.86
N SER A 77 23.33 -6.84 -8.35
CA SER A 77 23.76 -7.38 -7.06
C SER A 77 23.51 -6.37 -5.95
N PHE A 78 22.24 -6.21 -5.57
CA PHE A 78 21.86 -5.43 -4.40
C PHE A 78 21.03 -6.28 -3.44
N SER A 79 21.29 -6.12 -2.14
CA SER A 79 20.46 -6.69 -1.09
C SER A 79 20.41 -5.78 0.12
N SER A 80 19.25 -5.70 0.75
CA SER A 80 19.04 -5.00 2.02
C SER A 80 18.36 -5.92 3.02
N SER A 81 18.56 -5.67 4.31
CA SER A 81 17.87 -6.39 5.38
C SER A 81 17.61 -5.52 6.59
N LEU A 82 16.41 -5.64 7.15
CA LEU A 82 16.00 -5.08 8.43
C LEU A 82 15.83 -6.22 9.44
N THR A 83 16.52 -6.13 10.57
CA THR A 83 16.50 -7.13 11.65
C THR A 83 16.69 -6.46 13.01
N GLY A 84 16.28 -7.14 14.08
CA GLY A 84 16.47 -6.66 15.46
C GLY A 84 15.82 -5.29 15.66
N ASN A 85 16.54 -4.36 16.32
CA ASN A 85 16.01 -3.02 16.64
C ASN A 85 15.74 -2.14 15.40
N LYS A 86 16.26 -2.52 14.22
CA LYS A 86 15.98 -1.84 12.96
C LYS A 86 14.69 -2.33 12.30
N PHE A 87 14.14 -3.45 12.77
CA PHE A 87 12.88 -4.00 12.29
C PHE A 87 11.74 -3.47 13.15
N ILE A 88 11.16 -2.36 12.70
CA ILE A 88 9.97 -1.75 13.27
C ILE A 88 8.87 -1.84 12.21
N VAL A 89 7.67 -2.20 12.64
CA VAL A 89 6.48 -2.28 11.81
C VAL A 89 5.51 -1.22 12.31
N SER A 90 5.23 -0.23 11.47
CA SER A 90 4.12 0.71 11.66
C SER A 90 3.08 0.49 10.58
N HIS A 91 1.88 1.04 10.77
CA HIS A 91 0.81 0.88 9.80
C HIS A 91 -0.15 2.07 9.77
N SER A 92 -0.76 2.30 8.62
CA SER A 92 -1.82 3.28 8.42
C SER A 92 -2.89 2.71 7.50
N LYS A 93 -4.09 3.27 7.53
CA LYS A 93 -5.14 2.96 6.55
C LYS A 93 -5.07 3.96 5.42
N ALA A 94 -5.22 3.48 4.19
CA ALA A 94 -5.34 4.31 2.99
C ALA A 94 -6.56 3.89 2.18
N GLN A 95 -7.29 4.85 1.61
CA GLN A 95 -8.29 4.57 0.58
C GLN A 95 -7.59 4.57 -0.77
N LEU A 96 -7.65 3.44 -1.47
CA LEU A 96 -7.00 3.26 -2.77
C LEU A 96 -8.05 2.90 -3.82
N LYS A 97 -8.17 3.72 -4.86
CA LYS A 97 -8.94 3.37 -6.06
C LYS A 97 -8.09 2.53 -6.99
N LEU A 98 -8.26 1.22 -6.90
CA LEU A 98 -7.59 0.25 -7.75
C LEU A 98 -8.29 0.23 -9.12
N LEU A 99 -7.59 0.58 -10.20
CA LEU A 99 -8.22 0.63 -11.53
C LEU A 99 -8.73 -0.77 -11.92
N GLY A 100 -10.02 -0.85 -12.29
CA GLY A 100 -10.70 -2.12 -12.57
C GLY A 100 -11.26 -2.86 -11.35
N HIS A 101 -11.00 -2.39 -10.12
CA HIS A 101 -11.38 -3.09 -8.88
C HIS A 101 -12.15 -2.21 -7.86
N GLY A 102 -12.33 -0.91 -8.12
CA GLY A 102 -13.06 0.00 -7.23
C GLY A 102 -12.19 0.59 -6.12
N THR A 103 -12.81 1.32 -5.19
CA THR A 103 -12.11 1.93 -4.04
C THR A 103 -12.11 0.99 -2.85
N HIS A 104 -10.94 0.79 -2.24
CA HIS A 104 -10.73 -0.09 -1.09
C HIS A 104 -9.99 0.64 0.03
N THR A 105 -10.40 0.41 1.28
CA THR A 105 -9.61 0.80 2.44
C THR A 105 -8.61 -0.30 2.75
N LEU A 106 -7.32 -0.05 2.54
CA LEU A 106 -6.24 -1.00 2.77
C LEU A 106 -5.35 -0.56 3.93
N THR A 107 -4.89 -1.52 4.73
CA THR A 107 -3.84 -1.28 5.73
C THR A 107 -2.48 -1.36 5.04
N GLY A 108 -1.78 -0.23 4.98
CA GLY A 108 -0.40 -0.15 4.52
C GLY A 108 0.54 -0.37 5.69
N TYR A 109 1.47 -1.30 5.54
CA TYR A 109 2.49 -1.60 6.54
C TYR A 109 3.86 -1.09 6.10
N TYR A 110 4.55 -0.42 7.02
CA TYR A 110 5.85 0.17 6.77
C TYR A 110 6.88 -0.61 7.59
N PHE A 111 7.99 -0.99 6.95
CA PHE A 111 9.10 -1.68 7.60
C PHE A 111 10.29 -0.73 7.71
N GLY A 112 10.77 -0.52 8.95
CA GLY A 112 11.93 0.32 9.23
C GLY A 112 11.60 1.45 10.18
N ASN A 113 12.65 2.16 10.61
CA ASN A 113 12.48 3.34 11.43
C ASN A 113 12.03 4.51 10.53
N THR A 114 10.86 5.07 10.80
CA THR A 114 10.26 6.19 10.06
C THR A 114 11.06 7.50 10.15
N THR A 115 12.16 7.54 10.92
CA THR A 115 13.06 8.71 11.01
C THR A 115 13.90 8.92 9.74
N THR A 116 14.00 7.95 8.83
CA THR A 116 14.83 8.06 7.61
C THR A 116 14.02 7.79 6.34
N GLY A 117 13.39 8.83 5.79
CA GLY A 117 12.94 8.90 4.40
C GLY A 117 11.55 8.33 4.07
N ASP A 118 11.21 8.41 2.77
CA ASP A 118 9.97 7.90 2.16
C ASP A 118 9.97 6.37 2.15
N ILE A 119 9.47 5.75 3.23
CA ILE A 119 9.25 4.30 3.27
C ILE A 119 7.91 4.01 2.58
N GLU A 120 7.94 3.17 1.55
CA GLU A 120 6.71 2.80 0.84
C GLU A 120 5.89 1.79 1.66
N PRO A 121 4.55 1.95 1.71
CA PRO A 121 3.67 0.99 2.36
C PRO A 121 3.58 -0.32 1.58
N ASN A 122 3.50 -1.41 2.34
CA ASN A 122 3.23 -2.75 1.85
C ASN A 122 1.77 -3.10 2.11
N TYR A 123 1.00 -3.39 1.06
CA TYR A 123 -0.40 -3.78 1.15
C TYR A 123 -0.57 -5.27 0.83
N SER A 124 -1.20 -6.01 1.72
CA SER A 124 -1.64 -7.38 1.43
C SER A 124 -3.05 -7.36 0.83
N TYR A 125 -3.24 -7.98 -0.33
CA TYR A 125 -4.55 -8.01 -1.00
C TYR A 125 -4.79 -9.29 -1.80
N HIS A 126 -6.03 -9.57 -2.18
CA HIS A 126 -6.38 -10.67 -3.08
C HIS A 126 -6.77 -10.13 -4.45
N LEU A 127 -5.99 -10.46 -5.49
CA LEU A 127 -6.19 -9.98 -6.85
C LEU A 127 -6.37 -11.16 -7.82
N LYS A 128 -7.20 -11.01 -8.85
CA LYS A 128 -7.30 -12.00 -9.93
C LYS A 128 -6.12 -11.83 -10.89
N LEU A 129 -5.15 -12.74 -10.82
CA LEU A 129 -3.97 -12.77 -11.68
C LEU A 129 -3.96 -14.03 -12.55
N ALA A 130 -3.89 -13.84 -13.87
CA ALA A 130 -3.91 -14.92 -14.85
C ALA A 130 -5.08 -15.90 -14.61
N GLY A 131 -6.28 -15.35 -14.41
CA GLY A 131 -7.51 -16.11 -14.20
C GLY A 131 -7.74 -16.65 -12.78
N LYS A 132 -6.73 -16.62 -11.89
CA LYS A 132 -6.84 -17.15 -10.52
C LYS A 132 -6.80 -16.02 -9.50
N THR A 133 -7.64 -16.10 -8.46
CA THR A 133 -7.51 -15.23 -7.28
C THR A 133 -6.26 -15.62 -6.52
N ARG A 134 -5.38 -14.66 -6.24
CA ARG A 134 -4.12 -14.88 -5.56
C ARG A 134 -3.93 -13.85 -4.47
N HIS A 135 -3.37 -14.29 -3.35
CA HIS A 135 -2.83 -13.41 -2.33
C HIS A 135 -1.56 -12.76 -2.87
N VAL A 136 -1.53 -11.44 -2.88
CA VAL A 136 -0.46 -10.62 -3.42
C VAL A 136 -0.02 -9.59 -2.39
N LEU A 137 1.24 -9.22 -2.49
CA LEU A 137 1.79 -8.05 -1.84
C LEU A 137 1.86 -6.93 -2.89
N MET A 138 1.41 -5.74 -2.53
CA MET A 138 1.41 -4.57 -3.40
C MET A 138 2.22 -3.46 -2.75
N THR A 139 3.12 -2.86 -3.52
CA THR A 139 3.98 -1.75 -3.05
C THR A 139 3.96 -0.64 -4.11
N PRO A 140 3.71 0.62 -3.73
CA PRO A 140 3.82 1.74 -4.65
C PRO A 140 5.19 1.80 -5.33
N ASN A 141 5.22 2.20 -6.59
CA ASN A 141 6.43 2.72 -7.23
C ASN A 141 6.31 4.22 -7.47
N GLN A 142 7.43 4.85 -7.80
CA GLN A 142 7.51 6.28 -8.09
C GLN A 142 6.71 6.73 -9.33
N ASN A 143 6.22 5.78 -10.14
CA ASN A 143 5.50 6.04 -11.39
C ASN A 143 3.97 6.00 -11.22
N GLY A 144 3.45 5.92 -9.99
CA GLY A 144 1.99 5.87 -9.75
C GLY A 144 1.35 4.51 -10.04
N HIS A 145 2.14 3.44 -10.05
CA HIS A 145 1.66 2.07 -10.11
C HIS A 145 1.97 1.33 -8.81
N LEU A 146 1.13 0.36 -8.45
CA LEU A 146 1.46 -0.65 -7.47
C LEU A 146 2.21 -1.78 -8.18
N MET A 147 3.43 -2.05 -7.75
CA MET A 147 4.15 -3.27 -8.09
C MET A 147 3.47 -4.44 -7.39
N ILE A 148 3.21 -5.52 -8.13
CA ILE A 148 2.55 -6.71 -7.59
C ILE A 148 3.57 -7.81 -7.38
N PHE A 149 3.83 -8.12 -6.12
CA PHE A 149 4.63 -9.26 -5.73
C PHE A 149 3.73 -10.48 -5.48
N THR A 150 4.24 -11.64 -5.86
CA THR A 150 3.51 -12.90 -5.76
C THR A 150 4.31 -13.94 -4.98
N THR A 151 3.64 -14.93 -4.38
CA THR A 151 4.31 -16.02 -3.64
C THR A 151 4.95 -17.07 -4.55
N TYR A 152 4.65 -17.03 -5.85
CA TYR A 152 5.27 -17.85 -6.88
C TYR A 152 6.22 -16.99 -7.71
N LYS A 153 7.12 -17.62 -8.46
CA LYS A 153 8.03 -16.91 -9.36
C LYS A 153 7.25 -16.45 -10.61
N PRO A 154 6.93 -15.15 -10.79
CA PRO A 154 6.17 -14.71 -11.95
C PRO A 154 7.04 -14.78 -13.22
N SER A 155 6.39 -14.93 -14.37
CA SER A 155 7.02 -14.95 -15.71
C SER A 155 6.94 -13.62 -16.44
N LYS A 156 6.19 -12.65 -15.90
CA LYS A 156 5.99 -11.31 -16.44
C LYS A 156 5.80 -10.31 -15.32
N ASP A 157 5.92 -9.03 -15.67
CA ASP A 157 5.67 -7.95 -14.73
C ASP A 157 4.16 -7.80 -14.49
N TYR A 158 3.79 -7.70 -13.22
CA TYR A 158 2.42 -7.44 -12.79
C TYR A 158 2.43 -6.10 -12.07
N GLN A 159 1.67 -5.16 -12.61
CA GLN A 159 1.48 -3.84 -12.03
C GLN A 159 -0.01 -3.50 -12.03
N LEU A 160 -0.42 -2.67 -11.08
CA LEU A 160 -1.78 -2.18 -10.97
C LEU A 160 -1.77 -0.67 -10.79
N SER A 161 -2.36 0.05 -11.73
CA SER A 161 -2.56 1.49 -11.58
C SER A 161 -3.55 1.77 -10.44
N TYR A 162 -3.28 2.83 -9.68
CA TYR A 162 -4.12 3.25 -8.58
C TYR A 162 -4.25 4.78 -8.51
N ARG A 163 -5.24 5.26 -7.76
CA ARG A 163 -5.37 6.66 -7.37
C ARG A 163 -5.62 6.74 -5.87
N ASN A 164 -5.00 7.74 -5.22
CA ASN A 164 -5.32 8.13 -3.85
C ASN A 164 -6.52 9.06 -3.82
#